data_AF-A0AAU9WK54-F1
#
_entry.id   AF-A0AAU9WK54-F1
#
_cell.length_a   1.000
_cell.length_b   1.000
_cell.length_c   1.000
_cell.angle_alpha   90.00
_cell.angle_beta   90.00
_cell.angle_gamma   90.00
#
_symmetry.space_group_name_H-M   'P 1'
#
loop_
_entity.id
_entity.type
_entity.pdbx_description
1 polymer ?
#
loop_
_entity_poly.entity_id
_entity_poly.type
_entity_poly.pdbx_seq_one_letter_code
_entity_poly.pdbx_strand_id
1 'polypeptide(L)'
;MLRLLAIFLFLAVNFCCTEGYWDRTCERNTMYLSCNHGVIDVRSAWYGRDRSGVCSERGSTENTNCYTGATSYVSGECDGRSYCSLYVSNSAFGDPCVGTVKYLTVSYRCKTGGRQRLKRICERNWGDIRCYGSDRIDVLSAFYGRKTGGHVCSGSVYTTSCETSAYSYVYRNCDGDQSCSLHAHNHRFGDPCQGTTKYLEVNFFQVQVVRKKMLGFLALSLLTVAFANAAEKTVCEHRHMTIDCRGLDINILSASYGRTQQGVCGRGRSTNCHAGSSMSVARYECQGQTRCTLYAKNQAFGDPCVGTFKYLKVKYECVEKTVLCAENKLVRICEGRSQHISCPAPKKIDIISANYGRLTGGHLCPGPVRTTNCGAAGSIDKVRSKCQGKRSCFLQATNGQFGDPCRGTKKYLEILSVLTKQNFDLKITRGVSFHGK
;
A
#
# COMPACT_ATOMS: atom_id res chain seq x y z
N MET A 1 14.49 -40.62 -11.70
CA MET A 1 13.43 -40.10 -10.81
C MET A 1 13.79 -38.80 -10.08
N LEU A 2 15.05 -38.55 -9.68
CA LEU A 2 15.46 -37.26 -9.06
C LEU A 2 15.30 -36.02 -9.97
N ARG A 3 15.46 -36.14 -11.30
CA ARG A 3 15.30 -35.02 -12.23
C ARG A 3 13.85 -34.56 -12.44
N LEU A 4 12.87 -35.46 -12.29
CA LEU A 4 11.43 -35.13 -12.42
C LEU A 4 10.87 -34.48 -11.14
N LEU A 5 11.40 -34.85 -9.95
CA LEU A 5 11.09 -34.21 -8.68
C LEU A 5 11.55 -32.75 -8.62
N ALA A 6 12.70 -32.42 -9.21
CA ALA A 6 13.17 -31.03 -9.32
C ALA A 6 12.27 -30.17 -10.22
N ILE A 7 11.73 -30.74 -11.31
CA ILE A 7 10.81 -30.04 -12.22
C ILE A 7 9.46 -29.80 -11.54
N PHE A 8 8.95 -30.76 -10.75
CA PHE A 8 7.71 -30.59 -9.98
C PHE A 8 7.85 -29.59 -8.82
N LEU A 9 8.98 -29.57 -8.11
CA LEU A 9 9.29 -28.51 -7.14
C LEU A 9 9.50 -27.13 -7.79
N PHE A 10 9.99 -27.07 -9.03
CA PHE A 10 10.11 -25.81 -9.78
C PHE A 10 8.75 -25.22 -10.21
N LEU A 11 7.75 -26.08 -10.47
CA LEU A 11 6.42 -25.64 -10.91
C LEU A 11 5.51 -25.22 -9.74
N ALA A 12 5.73 -25.73 -8.53
CA ALA A 12 4.92 -25.38 -7.35
C ALA A 12 5.32 -24.06 -6.65
N VAL A 13 6.47 -23.45 -6.99
CA VAL A 13 7.03 -22.28 -6.27
C VAL A 13 6.91 -20.96 -7.07
N ASN A 14 6.17 -20.94 -8.19
CA ASN A 14 6.17 -19.82 -9.13
C ASN A 14 4.87 -19.00 -9.25
N PHE A 15 3.95 -19.04 -8.27
CA PHE A 15 2.77 -18.16 -8.32
C PHE A 15 2.40 -17.59 -6.96
N CYS A 16 3.21 -16.63 -6.49
CA CYS A 16 2.81 -15.70 -5.43
C CYS A 16 3.37 -14.29 -5.62
N CYS A 17 4.41 -14.12 -6.44
CA CYS A 17 4.83 -12.79 -6.89
C CYS A 17 4.05 -12.44 -8.16
N THR A 18 3.11 -11.49 -8.10
CA THR A 18 2.64 -10.82 -9.33
C THR A 18 3.87 -10.26 -10.05
N GLU A 19 4.01 -10.51 -11.36
CA GLU A 19 5.11 -9.94 -12.14
C GLU A 19 5.11 -8.41 -11.99
N GLY A 20 6.13 -7.90 -11.30
CA GLY A 20 6.38 -6.48 -11.21
C GLY A 20 7.20 -6.08 -12.42
N TYR A 21 6.62 -5.25 -13.28
CA TYR A 21 7.31 -4.62 -14.38
C TYR A 21 8.04 -3.38 -13.86
N TRP A 22 9.14 -3.04 -14.51
CA TRP A 22 9.78 -1.75 -14.35
C TRP A 22 10.22 -1.26 -15.72
N ASP A 23 10.11 0.05 -15.91
CA ASP A 23 10.56 0.72 -17.13
C ASP A 23 11.31 2.00 -16.78
N ARG A 24 12.16 2.44 -17.70
CA ARG A 24 12.94 3.66 -17.58
C ARG A 24 12.97 4.38 -18.92
N THR A 25 12.71 5.68 -18.87
CA THR A 25 12.76 6.54 -20.04
C THR A 25 13.50 7.83 -19.72
N CYS A 26 14.40 8.22 -20.63
CA CYS A 26 15.21 9.44 -20.48
C CYS A 26 14.35 10.70 -20.56
N GLU A 27 14.78 11.76 -19.88
CA GLU A 27 14.21 13.10 -20.03
C GLU A 27 14.10 13.50 -21.51
N ARG A 28 13.02 14.19 -21.87
CA ARG A 28 12.59 14.59 -23.22
C ARG A 28 12.09 13.46 -24.13
N ASN A 29 11.92 12.25 -23.62
CA ASN A 29 11.31 11.14 -24.35
C ASN A 29 9.93 10.78 -23.79
N THR A 30 9.19 9.97 -24.54
CA THR A 30 7.88 9.44 -24.10
C THR A 30 8.05 8.03 -23.54
N MET A 31 7.52 7.81 -22.34
CA MET A 31 7.45 6.49 -21.71
C MET A 31 6.13 5.82 -22.04
N TYR A 32 6.17 4.50 -22.21
CA TYR A 32 5.01 3.68 -22.57
C TYR A 32 4.86 2.52 -21.59
N LEU A 33 3.76 2.48 -20.84
CA LEU A 33 3.43 1.37 -19.95
C LEU A 33 2.26 0.59 -20.55
N SER A 34 2.32 -0.74 -20.50
CA SER A 34 1.25 -1.58 -21.04
C SER A 34 1.05 -2.86 -20.23
N CYS A 35 -0.20 -3.30 -20.20
CA CYS A 35 -0.61 -4.57 -19.65
C CYS A 35 -1.31 -5.37 -20.74
N ASN A 36 -0.72 -6.50 -21.15
CA ASN A 36 -1.32 -7.42 -22.12
C ASN A 36 -2.68 -7.95 -21.60
N HIS A 37 -2.76 -8.21 -20.30
CA HIS A 37 -3.99 -8.52 -19.60
C HIS A 37 -4.09 -7.67 -18.34
N GLY A 38 -5.28 -7.08 -18.12
CA GLY A 38 -5.58 -6.31 -16.92
C GLY A 38 -5.27 -4.83 -17.04
N VAL A 39 -5.05 -4.20 -15.89
CA VAL A 39 -4.81 -2.75 -15.78
C VAL A 39 -3.51 -2.47 -15.04
N ILE A 40 -2.88 -1.36 -15.43
CA ILE A 40 -1.68 -0.81 -14.81
C ILE A 40 -2.02 -0.38 -13.39
N ASP A 41 -1.16 -0.79 -12.48
CA ASP A 41 -1.18 -0.38 -11.08
C ASP A 41 0.27 0.00 -10.73
N VAL A 42 0.51 1.31 -10.76
CA VAL A 42 1.80 1.94 -10.54
C VAL A 42 2.22 1.74 -9.09
N ARG A 43 3.31 1.01 -8.94
CA ARG A 43 3.90 0.64 -7.65
C ARG A 43 4.87 1.67 -7.16
N SER A 44 5.58 2.37 -8.04
CA SER A 44 6.46 3.48 -7.67
C SER A 44 6.90 4.23 -8.92
N ALA A 45 7.12 5.55 -8.82
CA ALA A 45 7.85 6.29 -9.85
C ALA A 45 8.76 7.35 -9.24
N TRP A 46 9.89 7.61 -9.88
CA TRP A 46 10.80 8.69 -9.54
C TRP A 46 11.47 9.26 -10.79
N TYR A 47 11.71 10.56 -10.78
CA TYR A 47 12.34 11.31 -11.85
C TYR A 47 13.66 11.90 -11.36
N GLY A 48 14.76 11.62 -12.06
CA GLY A 48 16.10 12.02 -11.61
C GLY A 48 17.22 11.19 -12.21
N ARG A 49 18.29 11.01 -11.44
CA ARG A 49 19.45 10.19 -11.70
C ARG A 49 19.99 9.58 -10.41
N ASP A 50 20.08 8.25 -10.40
CA ASP A 50 20.66 7.45 -9.30
C ASP A 50 22.03 6.84 -9.64
N ARG A 51 22.48 6.95 -10.91
CA ARG A 51 23.76 6.40 -11.39
C ARG A 51 24.24 7.07 -12.68
N SER A 52 25.54 6.96 -12.93
CA SER A 52 26.18 7.35 -14.20
C SER A 52 25.93 6.30 -15.29
N GLY A 53 26.17 6.68 -16.56
CA GLY A 53 26.13 5.75 -17.70
C GLY A 53 24.74 5.41 -18.27
N VAL A 54 23.66 5.98 -17.71
CA VAL A 54 22.27 5.83 -18.18
C VAL A 54 21.80 7.16 -18.75
N CYS A 55 21.18 7.18 -19.95
CA CYS A 55 20.73 8.42 -20.58
C CYS A 55 21.86 9.46 -20.69
N SER A 56 22.94 9.10 -21.38
CA SER A 56 24.20 9.86 -21.42
C SER A 56 24.32 10.80 -22.63
N GLU A 57 23.25 10.95 -23.40
CA GLU A 57 23.37 11.55 -24.74
C GLU A 57 23.63 13.06 -24.71
N ARG A 58 23.18 13.82 -23.69
CA ARG A 58 23.37 15.29 -23.61
C ARG A 58 23.26 15.86 -22.19
N GLY A 59 24.39 16.10 -21.50
CA GLY A 59 24.48 16.84 -20.23
C GLY A 59 25.29 16.13 -19.15
N SER A 60 25.41 16.73 -17.96
CA SER A 60 26.18 16.11 -16.87
C SER A 60 25.47 14.86 -16.32
N THR A 61 26.26 13.81 -16.06
CA THR A 61 25.79 12.55 -15.44
C THR A 61 26.43 12.29 -14.08
N GLU A 62 27.20 13.26 -13.57
CA GLU A 62 27.99 13.14 -12.34
C GLU A 62 27.13 13.16 -11.07
N ASN A 63 26.04 13.93 -11.06
CA ASN A 63 25.14 13.96 -9.91
C ASN A 63 24.22 12.73 -9.90
N THR A 64 24.62 11.70 -9.17
CA THR A 64 23.88 10.45 -8.99
C THR A 64 23.04 10.41 -7.72
N ASN A 65 22.96 11.51 -6.98
CA ASN A 65 22.07 11.68 -5.82
C ASN A 65 20.99 12.72 -6.15
N CYS A 66 20.48 12.67 -7.38
CA CYS A 66 19.45 13.57 -7.86
C CYS A 66 18.16 12.81 -8.08
N TYR A 67 17.08 13.13 -7.37
CA TYR A 67 15.78 12.59 -7.73
C TYR A 67 14.66 13.33 -7.00
N THR A 68 13.48 13.31 -7.60
CA THR A 68 12.21 13.62 -6.96
C THR A 68 11.25 12.44 -7.16
N GLY A 69 10.29 12.26 -6.27
CA GLY A 69 9.27 11.26 -6.52
C GLY A 69 8.27 11.74 -7.55
N ALA A 70 7.84 10.80 -8.37
CA ALA A 70 6.94 11.05 -9.49
C ALA A 70 5.67 10.21 -9.37
N THR A 71 5.49 9.45 -8.27
CA THR A 71 4.46 8.42 -8.27
C THR A 71 3.06 8.99 -8.33
N SER A 72 2.75 10.03 -7.56
CA SER A 72 1.40 10.61 -7.58
C SER A 72 0.99 11.09 -8.97
N TYR A 73 1.93 11.67 -9.72
CA TYR A 73 1.71 12.08 -11.11
C TYR A 73 1.50 10.86 -12.02
N VAL A 74 2.46 9.91 -12.04
CA VAL A 74 2.40 8.73 -12.91
C VAL A 74 1.18 7.86 -12.61
N SER A 75 0.82 7.66 -11.33
CA SER A 75 -0.40 6.97 -10.91
C SER A 75 -1.67 7.68 -11.39
N GLY A 76 -1.73 9.01 -11.24
CA GLY A 76 -2.88 9.80 -11.68
C GLY A 76 -3.13 9.69 -13.18
N GLU A 77 -2.07 9.55 -13.95
CA GLU A 77 -2.13 9.39 -15.41
C GLU A 77 -2.38 7.94 -15.85
N CYS A 78 -1.74 6.96 -15.20
CA CYS A 78 -1.67 5.58 -15.71
C CYS A 78 -2.54 4.54 -14.98
N ASP A 79 -2.85 4.71 -13.70
CA ASP A 79 -3.53 3.65 -12.93
C ASP A 79 -4.91 3.34 -13.51
N GLY A 80 -5.23 2.05 -13.58
CA GLY A 80 -6.51 1.56 -14.10
C GLY A 80 -6.63 1.51 -15.62
N ARG A 81 -5.57 1.87 -16.38
CA ARG A 81 -5.53 1.73 -17.84
C ARG A 81 -4.78 0.47 -18.25
N SER A 82 -5.14 -0.14 -19.37
CA SER A 82 -4.33 -1.22 -19.98
C SER A 82 -3.10 -0.68 -20.72
N TYR A 83 -3.09 0.61 -21.06
CA TYR A 83 -2.00 1.31 -21.73
C TYR A 83 -1.91 2.76 -21.25
N CYS A 84 -0.69 3.27 -21.08
CA CYS A 84 -0.42 4.65 -20.68
C CYS A 84 0.82 5.19 -21.40
N SER A 85 0.76 6.45 -21.85
CA SER A 85 1.91 7.15 -22.44
C SER A 85 2.14 8.48 -21.71
N LEU A 86 3.39 8.76 -21.35
CA LEU A 86 3.78 9.94 -20.56
C LEU A 86 4.99 10.63 -21.17
N TYR A 87 4.92 11.95 -21.36
CA TYR A 87 6.10 12.73 -21.75
C TYR A 87 6.98 13.04 -20.53
N VAL A 88 8.26 12.67 -20.60
CA VAL A 88 9.18 12.81 -19.47
C VAL A 88 9.84 14.18 -19.48
N SER A 89 9.39 15.11 -18.62
CA SER A 89 9.88 16.49 -18.61
C SER A 89 9.94 17.14 -17.22
N ASN A 90 10.76 18.19 -17.11
CA ASN A 90 10.78 19.08 -15.95
C ASN A 90 9.43 19.77 -15.69
N SER A 91 8.62 20.00 -16.72
CA SER A 91 7.28 20.59 -16.54
C SER A 91 6.31 19.65 -15.83
N ALA A 92 6.45 18.34 -16.01
CA ALA A 92 5.61 17.34 -15.35
C ALA A 92 6.04 17.06 -13.90
N PHE A 93 7.36 17.03 -13.63
CA PHE A 93 7.90 16.52 -12.36
C PHE A 93 8.66 17.56 -11.52
N GLY A 94 8.90 18.76 -12.05
CA GLY A 94 9.90 19.70 -11.52
C GLY A 94 11.34 19.30 -11.89
N ASP A 95 12.30 20.20 -11.68
CA ASP A 95 13.72 19.90 -11.88
C ASP A 95 14.45 19.66 -10.55
N PRO A 96 14.71 18.38 -10.17
CA PRO A 96 15.43 18.06 -8.94
C PRO A 96 16.93 18.36 -8.99
N CYS A 97 17.52 18.56 -10.18
CA CYS A 97 18.94 18.86 -10.33
C CYS A 97 19.23 19.54 -11.67
N VAL A 98 19.22 20.87 -11.65
CA VAL A 98 19.52 21.69 -12.83
C VAL A 98 20.88 21.33 -13.42
N GLY A 99 20.95 21.18 -14.74
CA GLY A 99 22.17 20.85 -15.48
C GLY A 99 22.56 19.36 -15.49
N THR A 100 21.86 18.51 -14.74
CA THR A 100 22.02 17.06 -14.78
C THR A 100 20.91 16.42 -15.61
N VAL A 101 21.27 15.49 -16.49
CA VAL A 101 20.31 14.75 -17.33
C VAL A 101 19.53 13.77 -16.47
N LYS A 102 18.21 13.77 -16.55
CA LYS A 102 17.37 12.90 -15.73
C LYS A 102 16.71 11.79 -16.57
N TYR A 103 16.09 10.86 -15.87
CA TYR A 103 15.23 9.82 -16.40
C TYR A 103 14.13 9.53 -15.41
N LEU A 104 12.97 9.16 -15.95
CA LEU A 104 11.85 8.64 -15.17
C LEU A 104 12.00 7.13 -15.09
N THR A 105 11.93 6.59 -13.88
CA THR A 105 11.81 5.14 -13.65
C THR A 105 10.46 4.87 -13.02
N VAL A 106 9.73 3.90 -13.56
CA VAL A 106 8.44 3.45 -13.05
C VAL A 106 8.50 1.97 -12.75
N SER A 107 7.98 1.55 -11.60
CA SER A 107 7.60 0.17 -11.34
C SER A 107 6.08 0.10 -11.30
N TYR A 108 5.52 -0.90 -11.96
CA TYR A 108 4.08 -1.15 -12.00
C TYR A 108 3.84 -2.65 -12.06
N ARG A 109 2.59 -3.06 -11.82
CA ARG A 109 2.15 -4.42 -12.10
C ARG A 109 0.85 -4.38 -12.88
N CYS A 110 0.51 -5.52 -13.48
CA CYS A 110 -0.76 -5.71 -14.14
C CYS A 110 -1.70 -6.46 -13.22
N LYS A 111 -2.80 -5.81 -12.82
CA LYS A 111 -3.85 -6.44 -12.02
C LYS A 111 -4.92 -7.04 -12.93
N THR A 112 -5.25 -8.31 -12.71
CA THR A 112 -6.23 -9.08 -13.51
C THR A 112 -7.23 -9.83 -12.63
N GLY A 113 -8.35 -10.27 -13.21
CA GLY A 113 -9.18 -11.31 -12.62
C GLY A 113 -10.22 -10.86 -11.59
N GLY A 114 -10.46 -9.55 -11.48
CA GLY A 114 -11.50 -8.99 -10.61
C GLY A 114 -12.59 -8.25 -11.38
N ARG A 115 -13.79 -8.16 -10.79
CA ARG A 115 -14.85 -7.31 -11.33
C ARG A 115 -14.55 -5.87 -10.95
N GLN A 116 -14.21 -5.02 -11.94
CA GLN A 116 -13.95 -3.60 -11.69
C GLN A 116 -15.21 -2.90 -11.20
N ARG A 117 -15.06 -2.12 -10.15
CA ARG A 117 -16.08 -1.29 -9.54
C ARG A 117 -15.52 0.10 -9.28
N LEU A 118 -16.42 1.06 -9.27
CA LEU A 118 -16.12 2.45 -8.99
C LEU A 118 -17.06 2.93 -7.88
N LYS A 119 -16.49 3.57 -6.86
CA LYS A 119 -17.24 4.23 -5.78
C LYS A 119 -16.90 5.72 -5.77
N ARG A 120 -17.94 6.56 -5.76
CA ARG A 120 -17.82 8.01 -5.52
C ARG A 120 -18.42 8.39 -4.19
N ILE A 121 -17.76 9.30 -3.49
CA ILE A 121 -18.19 9.84 -2.19
C ILE A 121 -17.99 11.35 -2.26
N CYS A 122 -19.08 12.11 -2.23
CA CYS A 122 -19.02 13.57 -2.32
C CYS A 122 -18.32 14.20 -1.12
N GLU A 123 -17.73 15.38 -1.31
CA GLU A 123 -17.08 16.14 -0.24
C GLU A 123 -18.00 16.29 0.99
N ARG A 124 -17.42 16.08 2.18
CA ARG A 124 -18.02 16.03 3.52
C ARG A 124 -18.94 14.84 3.80
N ASN A 125 -19.09 13.91 2.85
CA ASN A 125 -19.88 12.70 3.06
C ASN A 125 -19.02 11.49 3.42
N TRP A 126 -19.67 10.56 4.11
CA TRP A 126 -19.19 9.20 4.30
C TRP A 126 -19.72 8.30 3.19
N GLY A 127 -18.97 7.26 2.85
CA GLY A 127 -19.43 6.24 1.93
C GLY A 127 -18.77 4.89 2.16
N ASP A 128 -19.57 3.85 2.01
CA ASP A 128 -19.14 2.47 2.21
C ASP A 128 -18.83 1.77 0.88
N ILE A 129 -17.79 0.95 0.89
CA ILE A 129 -17.53 -0.09 -0.11
C ILE A 129 -17.81 -1.43 0.55
N ARG A 130 -18.58 -2.30 -0.11
CA ARG A 130 -18.91 -3.63 0.37
C ARG A 130 -18.80 -4.67 -0.75
N CYS A 131 -18.25 -5.82 -0.40
CA CYS A 131 -18.17 -7.00 -1.25
C CYS A 131 -19.13 -8.08 -0.72
N TYR A 132 -19.72 -8.84 -1.64
CA TYR A 132 -20.64 -9.91 -1.32
C TYR A 132 -19.91 -11.26 -1.21
N GLY A 133 -20.45 -12.21 -0.44
CA GLY A 133 -19.87 -13.54 -0.31
C GLY A 133 -18.52 -13.54 0.40
N SER A 134 -17.47 -14.07 -0.25
CA SER A 134 -16.09 -14.11 0.24
C SER A 134 -15.16 -13.14 -0.48
N ASP A 135 -15.72 -12.25 -1.30
CA ASP A 135 -14.96 -11.31 -2.12
C ASP A 135 -14.28 -10.25 -1.25
N ARG A 136 -13.10 -9.82 -1.68
CA ARG A 136 -12.32 -8.76 -1.05
C ARG A 136 -12.08 -7.61 -2.02
N ILE A 137 -11.91 -6.43 -1.45
CA ILE A 137 -11.60 -5.19 -2.17
C ILE A 137 -10.11 -5.21 -2.51
N ASP A 138 -9.78 -5.09 -3.78
CA ASP A 138 -8.41 -4.86 -4.25
C ASP A 138 -8.33 -3.46 -4.89
N VAL A 139 -7.70 -2.51 -4.20
CA VAL A 139 -7.75 -1.09 -4.56
C VAL A 139 -6.86 -0.82 -5.78
N LEU A 140 -7.44 -0.26 -6.85
CA LEU A 140 -6.73 0.04 -8.10
C LEU A 140 -6.19 1.47 -8.10
N SER A 141 -7.06 2.43 -7.88
CA SER A 141 -6.70 3.85 -7.83
C SER A 141 -7.68 4.60 -6.95
N ALA A 142 -7.22 5.72 -6.39
CA ALA A 142 -8.13 6.65 -5.74
C ALA A 142 -7.59 8.07 -5.82
N PHE A 143 -8.49 9.03 -6.08
CA PHE A 143 -8.20 10.45 -6.03
C PHE A 143 -9.28 11.20 -5.26
N TYR A 144 -8.89 12.32 -4.66
CA TYR A 144 -9.81 13.28 -4.07
C TYR A 144 -9.70 14.60 -4.84
N GLY A 145 -10.82 15.08 -5.39
CA GLY A 145 -10.80 16.23 -6.28
C GLY A 145 -12.06 16.33 -7.13
N ARG A 146 -11.92 16.84 -8.35
CA ARG A 146 -12.96 16.88 -9.37
C ARG A 146 -12.35 16.76 -10.76
N LYS A 147 -12.84 15.77 -11.52
CA LYS A 147 -12.52 15.52 -12.95
C LYS A 147 -13.69 15.74 -13.89
N THR A 148 -14.89 15.97 -13.35
CA THR A 148 -16.15 16.08 -14.12
C THR A 148 -16.98 17.29 -13.70
N GLY A 149 -17.87 17.75 -14.57
CA GLY A 149 -18.81 18.85 -14.29
C GLY A 149 -19.82 18.54 -13.16
N GLY A 150 -20.79 19.45 -12.98
CA GLY A 150 -21.70 19.45 -11.83
C GLY A 150 -22.67 18.25 -11.69
N HIS A 151 -22.75 17.37 -12.70
CA HIS A 151 -23.62 16.19 -12.68
C HIS A 151 -23.14 15.10 -11.69
N VAL A 152 -21.85 15.09 -11.34
CA VAL A 152 -21.30 14.23 -10.27
C VAL A 152 -21.10 15.08 -9.03
N CYS A 153 -21.80 14.74 -7.94
CA CYS A 153 -21.77 15.47 -6.67
C CYS A 153 -22.07 16.96 -6.86
N SER A 154 -23.36 17.31 -6.89
CA SER A 154 -23.87 18.66 -7.10
C SER A 154 -23.19 19.69 -6.20
N GLY A 155 -22.84 20.85 -6.76
CA GLY A 155 -22.17 21.93 -6.05
C GLY A 155 -21.40 22.85 -6.99
N SER A 156 -20.63 23.77 -6.42
CA SER A 156 -19.82 24.75 -7.17
C SER A 156 -18.70 24.05 -7.95
N VAL A 157 -18.57 24.38 -9.24
CA VAL A 157 -17.53 23.85 -10.12
C VAL A 157 -16.81 25.02 -10.79
N TYR A 158 -15.66 25.40 -10.24
CA TYR A 158 -14.78 26.39 -10.88
C TYR A 158 -13.70 25.72 -11.75
N THR A 159 -13.33 24.47 -11.43
CA THR A 159 -12.40 23.67 -12.22
C THR A 159 -12.78 22.19 -12.22
N THR A 160 -12.46 21.51 -13.32
CA THR A 160 -12.55 20.05 -13.47
C THR A 160 -11.17 19.41 -13.63
N SER A 161 -10.09 20.15 -13.39
CA SER A 161 -8.71 19.66 -13.41
C SER A 161 -8.11 19.83 -12.03
N CYS A 162 -8.70 19.14 -11.06
CA CYS A 162 -8.33 19.24 -9.65
C CYS A 162 -8.25 17.86 -9.03
N GLU A 163 -7.08 17.45 -8.56
CA GLU A 163 -6.96 16.21 -7.81
C GLU A 163 -5.76 16.18 -6.88
N THR A 164 -5.87 15.34 -5.87
CA THR A 164 -4.74 14.81 -5.11
C THR A 164 -4.91 13.30 -4.95
N SER A 165 -3.81 12.57 -4.85
CA SER A 165 -3.86 11.13 -4.65
C SER A 165 -4.51 10.79 -3.31
N ALA A 166 -5.56 9.97 -3.35
CA ALA A 166 -6.20 9.42 -2.16
C ALA A 166 -5.84 7.94 -1.92
N TYR A 167 -4.99 7.36 -2.79
CA TYR A 167 -4.68 5.94 -2.82
C TYR A 167 -4.25 5.39 -1.46
N SER A 168 -3.25 5.99 -0.81
CA SER A 168 -2.71 5.47 0.47
C SER A 168 -3.76 5.45 1.59
N TYR A 169 -4.68 6.42 1.58
CA TYR A 169 -5.77 6.44 2.54
C TYR A 169 -6.76 5.31 2.24
N VAL A 170 -7.22 5.18 1.01
CA VAL A 170 -8.19 4.15 0.61
C VAL A 170 -7.61 2.74 0.75
N TYR A 171 -6.40 2.53 0.24
CA TYR A 171 -5.65 1.29 0.34
C TYR A 171 -5.61 0.77 1.79
N ARG A 172 -5.19 1.60 2.75
CA ARG A 172 -5.09 1.17 4.15
C ARG A 172 -6.42 0.87 4.84
N ASN A 173 -7.49 1.50 4.38
CA ASN A 173 -8.81 1.35 5.01
C ASN A 173 -9.67 0.29 4.30
N CYS A 174 -9.30 -0.16 3.10
CA CYS A 174 -10.15 -1.02 2.28
C CYS A 174 -9.43 -2.22 1.65
N ASP A 175 -8.14 -2.14 1.33
CA ASP A 175 -7.47 -3.19 0.57
C ASP A 175 -7.41 -4.51 1.37
N GLY A 176 -7.87 -5.60 0.75
CA GLY A 176 -8.02 -6.92 1.35
C GLY A 176 -9.24 -7.08 2.27
N ASP A 177 -9.99 -6.01 2.52
CA ASP A 177 -11.19 -6.06 3.35
C ASP A 177 -12.43 -6.42 2.54
N GLN A 178 -13.41 -7.03 3.21
CA GLN A 178 -14.71 -7.31 2.59
C GLN A 178 -15.61 -6.06 2.58
N SER A 179 -15.37 -5.13 3.51
CA SER A 179 -16.09 -3.87 3.59
C SER A 179 -15.26 -2.81 4.29
N CYS A 180 -15.41 -1.56 3.88
CA CYS A 180 -14.78 -0.40 4.51
C CYS A 180 -15.68 0.84 4.43
N SER A 181 -15.42 1.82 5.30
CA SER A 181 -16.09 3.13 5.31
C SER A 181 -15.06 4.23 5.10
N LEU A 182 -15.34 5.14 4.17
CA LEU A 182 -14.43 6.22 3.79
C LEU A 182 -15.10 7.59 3.97
N HIS A 183 -14.35 8.56 4.52
CA HIS A 183 -14.79 9.96 4.64
C HIS A 183 -14.05 10.85 3.63
N ALA A 184 -14.80 11.54 2.77
CA ALA A 184 -14.26 12.40 1.72
C ALA A 184 -14.18 13.86 2.19
N HIS A 185 -13.06 14.30 2.77
CA HIS A 185 -13.00 15.61 3.44
C HIS A 185 -11.63 16.33 3.31
N ASN A 186 -11.63 17.66 3.17
CA ASN A 186 -10.42 18.48 3.00
C ASN A 186 -9.41 18.32 4.13
N HIS A 187 -9.89 18.21 5.37
CA HIS A 187 -9.03 17.92 6.54
C HIS A 187 -8.16 16.66 6.37
N ARG A 188 -8.54 15.72 5.49
CA ARG A 188 -7.82 14.47 5.25
C ARG A 188 -6.85 14.54 4.08
N PHE A 189 -7.21 15.24 3.01
CA PHE A 189 -6.49 15.22 1.74
C PHE A 189 -5.81 16.57 1.42
N GLY A 190 -6.02 17.58 2.24
CA GLY A 190 -5.87 18.98 1.83
C GLY A 190 -7.04 19.43 0.96
N ASP A 191 -7.04 20.71 0.59
CA ASP A 191 -7.96 21.25 -0.40
C ASP A 191 -7.22 21.48 -1.73
N PRO A 192 -7.31 20.54 -2.70
CA PRO A 192 -6.63 20.67 -3.98
C PRO A 192 -7.21 21.75 -4.90
N CYS A 193 -8.44 22.23 -4.64
CA CYS A 193 -9.05 23.31 -5.39
C CYS A 193 -10.13 24.03 -4.56
N GLN A 194 -9.77 25.20 -4.06
CA GLN A 194 -10.67 26.05 -3.29
C GLN A 194 -11.88 26.47 -4.14
N GLY A 195 -13.03 26.55 -3.49
CA GLY A 195 -14.31 26.92 -4.12
C GLY A 195 -14.95 25.81 -4.96
N THR A 196 -14.20 24.80 -5.42
CA THR A 196 -14.77 23.67 -6.17
C THR A 196 -15.17 22.55 -5.21
N THR A 197 -16.43 22.11 -5.28
CA THR A 197 -16.92 20.94 -4.55
C THR A 197 -16.18 19.70 -5.03
N LYS A 198 -15.60 18.89 -4.14
CA LYS A 198 -14.80 17.71 -4.52
C LYS A 198 -15.58 16.41 -4.33
N TYR A 199 -15.00 15.31 -4.78
CA TYR A 199 -15.42 13.95 -4.47
C TYR A 199 -14.19 13.04 -4.37
N LEU A 200 -14.30 12.02 -3.53
CA LEU A 200 -13.39 10.88 -3.50
C LEU A 200 -13.91 9.85 -4.51
N GLU A 201 -13.10 9.52 -5.51
CA GLU A 201 -13.35 8.41 -6.41
C GLU A 201 -12.39 7.27 -6.10
N VAL A 202 -12.92 6.05 -6.02
CA VAL A 202 -12.18 4.82 -5.76
C VAL A 202 -12.49 3.82 -6.85
N ASN A 203 -11.46 3.41 -7.58
CA ASN A 203 -11.50 2.26 -8.47
C ASN A 203 -10.94 1.05 -7.74
N PHE A 204 -11.64 -0.08 -7.80
CA PHE A 204 -11.23 -1.31 -7.13
C PHE A 204 -11.75 -2.53 -7.86
N PHE A 205 -11.06 -3.65 -7.69
CA PHE A 205 -11.60 -4.96 -8.03
C PHE A 205 -12.33 -5.57 -6.85
N GLN A 206 -13.44 -6.24 -7.12
CA GLN A 206 -13.95 -7.28 -6.24
C GLN A 206 -13.31 -8.59 -6.68
N VAL A 207 -12.48 -9.15 -5.81
CA VAL A 207 -11.71 -10.36 -6.09
C VAL A 207 -12.22 -11.47 -5.18
N GLN A 208 -12.64 -12.58 -5.80
CA GLN A 208 -12.96 -13.79 -5.06
C GLN A 208 -11.71 -14.30 -4.35
N VAL A 209 -11.79 -14.48 -3.03
CA VAL A 209 -10.81 -15.29 -2.32
C VAL A 209 -11.10 -16.74 -2.66
N VAL A 210 -10.54 -17.20 -3.79
CA VAL A 210 -10.54 -18.61 -4.11
C VAL A 210 -9.60 -19.26 -3.10
N ARG A 211 -10.15 -19.80 -2.00
CA ARG A 211 -9.49 -20.92 -1.34
C ARG A 211 -9.36 -21.95 -2.45
N LYS A 212 -8.17 -22.11 -3.04
CA LYS A 212 -7.91 -23.29 -3.85
C LYS A 212 -8.17 -24.46 -2.91
N LYS A 213 -9.36 -25.06 -3.00
CA LYS A 213 -9.54 -26.44 -2.59
C LYS A 213 -8.48 -27.14 -3.41
N MET A 214 -7.42 -27.64 -2.78
CA MET A 214 -6.63 -28.68 -3.41
C MET A 214 -7.64 -29.76 -3.76
N LEU A 215 -8.06 -29.83 -5.02
CA LEU A 215 -8.63 -31.06 -5.53
C LEU A 215 -7.52 -32.07 -5.35
N GLY A 216 -7.73 -32.99 -4.41
CA GLY A 216 -6.84 -34.09 -4.15
C GLY A 216 -6.63 -34.85 -5.45
N PHE A 217 -5.50 -34.63 -6.09
CA PHE A 217 -4.89 -35.66 -6.90
C PHE A 217 -4.24 -36.62 -5.91
N LEU A 218 -4.74 -37.86 -5.89
CA LEU A 218 -4.14 -39.01 -5.24
C LEU A 218 -2.66 -39.12 -5.64
N ALA A 219 -1.78 -38.50 -4.87
CA ALA A 219 -0.37 -38.83 -4.82
C ALA A 219 -0.09 -39.29 -3.40
N LEU A 220 -0.01 -40.61 -3.25
CA LEU A 220 0.48 -41.30 -2.07
C LEU A 220 1.92 -40.85 -1.82
N SER A 221 2.10 -39.73 -1.13
CA SER A 221 3.38 -39.36 -0.53
C SER A 221 3.07 -38.67 0.78
N LEU A 222 3.44 -39.32 1.88
CA LEU A 222 3.47 -38.75 3.22
C LEU A 222 4.44 -37.56 3.23
N LEU A 223 3.97 -36.39 2.80
CA LEU A 223 4.44 -35.13 3.33
C LEU A 223 3.22 -34.43 3.90
N THR A 224 3.20 -34.34 5.22
CA THR A 224 2.27 -33.51 5.98
C THR A 224 2.43 -32.07 5.50
N VAL A 225 1.64 -31.65 4.51
CA VAL A 225 1.40 -30.23 4.27
C VAL A 225 0.63 -29.76 5.49
N ALA A 226 1.33 -29.18 6.45
CA ALA A 226 0.73 -28.53 7.59
C ALA A 226 -0.11 -27.37 7.04
N PHE A 227 -1.42 -27.59 6.92
CA PHE A 227 -2.36 -26.50 6.75
C PHE A 227 -2.19 -25.61 7.98
N ALA A 228 -1.67 -24.40 7.78
CA ALA A 228 -1.66 -23.39 8.82
C ALA A 228 -3.13 -23.12 9.21
N ASN A 229 -3.57 -23.68 10.33
CA ASN A 229 -4.92 -23.50 10.79
C ASN A 229 -5.04 -22.08 11.35
N ALA A 230 -5.90 -21.27 10.72
CA ALA A 230 -6.19 -19.93 11.20
C ALA A 230 -6.80 -20.01 12.61
N ALA A 231 -6.09 -19.45 13.59
CA ALA A 231 -6.52 -19.33 14.97
C ALA A 231 -7.28 -18.01 15.18
N GLU A 232 -8.24 -18.01 16.11
CA GLU A 232 -8.96 -16.80 16.53
C GLU A 232 -8.80 -16.62 18.05
N LYS A 233 -8.48 -15.41 18.47
CA LYS A 233 -8.39 -15.02 19.88
C LYS A 233 -9.29 -13.83 20.14
N THR A 234 -9.95 -13.82 21.30
CA THR A 234 -10.77 -12.71 21.78
C THR A 234 -10.31 -12.29 23.16
N VAL A 235 -10.22 -10.98 23.41
CA VAL A 235 -9.89 -10.42 24.72
C VAL A 235 -10.75 -9.20 25.02
N CYS A 236 -11.27 -9.12 26.23
CA CYS A 236 -12.16 -8.03 26.65
C CYS A 236 -11.43 -6.69 26.79
N GLU A 237 -12.18 -5.59 26.73
CA GLU A 237 -11.67 -4.25 26.98
C GLU A 237 -10.91 -4.17 28.32
N HIS A 238 -9.83 -3.39 28.35
CA HIS A 238 -8.83 -3.24 29.42
C HIS A 238 -7.92 -4.45 29.67
N ARG A 239 -8.03 -5.52 28.89
CA ARG A 239 -7.12 -6.67 28.94
C ARG A 239 -6.21 -6.71 27.71
N HIS A 240 -5.30 -7.68 27.68
CA HIS A 240 -4.38 -7.88 26.57
C HIS A 240 -4.30 -9.35 26.16
N MET A 241 -3.98 -9.62 24.90
CA MET A 241 -3.70 -10.95 24.39
C MET A 241 -2.27 -11.03 23.89
N THR A 242 -1.64 -12.19 24.03
CA THR A 242 -0.35 -12.49 23.42
C THR A 242 -0.54 -13.54 22.34
N ILE A 243 0.02 -13.27 21.16
CA ILE A 243 0.14 -14.23 20.07
C ILE A 243 1.60 -14.68 20.05
N ASP A 244 1.82 -15.99 20.01
CA ASP A 244 3.15 -16.60 19.99
C ASP A 244 3.11 -17.76 19.00
N CYS A 245 3.89 -17.65 17.93
CA CYS A 245 3.99 -18.62 16.85
C CYS A 245 5.25 -19.49 16.95
N ARG A 246 5.93 -19.49 18.11
CA ARG A 246 7.03 -20.42 18.45
C ARG A 246 8.11 -20.54 17.37
N GLY A 247 8.49 -19.41 16.76
CA GLY A 247 9.53 -19.32 15.72
C GLY A 247 9.03 -19.19 14.29
N LEU A 248 7.73 -19.45 14.04
CA LEU A 248 7.03 -19.07 12.81
C LEU A 248 6.58 -17.59 12.90
N ASP A 249 6.32 -16.98 11.75
CA ASP A 249 5.89 -15.58 11.69
C ASP A 249 4.35 -15.49 11.73
N ILE A 250 3.84 -14.48 12.42
CA ILE A 250 2.40 -14.21 12.56
C ILE A 250 1.87 -13.50 11.30
N ASN A 251 0.81 -14.05 10.69
CA ASN A 251 0.02 -13.38 9.67
C ASN A 251 -1.37 -13.03 10.21
N ILE A 252 -1.72 -11.74 10.27
CA ILE A 252 -3.04 -11.27 10.72
C ILE A 252 -4.02 -11.28 9.54
N LEU A 253 -5.08 -12.07 9.69
CA LEU A 253 -6.13 -12.28 8.70
C LEU A 253 -7.34 -11.34 8.91
N SER A 254 -7.66 -11.01 10.16
CA SER A 254 -8.66 -9.98 10.50
C SER A 254 -8.50 -9.50 11.94
N ALA A 255 -8.98 -8.28 12.23
CA ALA A 255 -9.12 -7.79 13.58
C ALA A 255 -10.35 -6.88 13.75
N SER A 256 -10.95 -6.92 14.95
CA SER A 256 -12.14 -6.17 15.32
C SER A 256 -12.09 -5.80 16.80
N TYR A 257 -11.88 -4.53 17.11
CA TYR A 257 -12.10 -3.95 18.42
C TYR A 257 -13.47 -3.28 18.44
N GLY A 258 -14.35 -3.71 19.34
CA GLY A 258 -15.71 -3.23 19.41
C GLY A 258 -16.63 -4.24 20.08
N ARG A 259 -17.87 -4.35 19.62
CA ARG A 259 -18.82 -5.39 20.03
C ARG A 259 -19.66 -5.76 18.82
N THR A 260 -19.49 -7.00 18.37
CA THR A 260 -20.16 -7.58 17.21
C THR A 260 -21.14 -8.72 17.58
N GLN A 261 -21.16 -9.14 18.84
CA GLN A 261 -21.84 -10.34 19.32
C GLN A 261 -22.33 -10.11 20.76
N GLN A 262 -23.53 -10.60 21.10
CA GLN A 262 -24.00 -10.65 22.49
C GLN A 262 -23.29 -11.78 23.27
N GLY A 263 -23.23 -11.66 24.59
CA GLY A 263 -22.66 -12.70 25.47
C GLY A 263 -21.13 -12.75 25.55
N VAL A 264 -20.42 -12.24 24.54
CA VAL A 264 -18.95 -12.12 24.57
C VAL A 264 -18.55 -10.95 25.45
N CYS A 265 -17.70 -11.21 26.47
CA CYS A 265 -17.27 -10.20 27.44
C CYS A 265 -18.46 -9.49 28.12
N GLY A 266 -19.46 -10.26 28.58
CA GLY A 266 -20.62 -9.77 29.32
C GLY A 266 -21.76 -9.22 28.44
N ARG A 267 -22.77 -8.61 29.08
CA ARG A 267 -23.93 -7.99 28.43
C ARG A 267 -23.58 -6.58 27.94
N GLY A 268 -24.08 -6.19 26.77
CA GLY A 268 -23.83 -4.87 26.18
C GLY A 268 -25.00 -4.40 25.31
N ARG A 269 -25.15 -3.08 25.15
CA ARG A 269 -26.31 -2.45 24.48
C ARG A 269 -26.26 -2.50 22.96
N SER A 270 -25.08 -2.60 22.34
CA SER A 270 -24.91 -2.61 20.88
C SER A 270 -24.03 -3.76 20.42
N THR A 271 -24.43 -4.44 19.34
CA THR A 271 -23.65 -5.46 18.63
C THR A 271 -23.22 -5.04 17.23
N ASN A 272 -23.40 -3.76 16.88
CA ASN A 272 -22.94 -3.19 15.61
C ASN A 272 -21.84 -2.16 15.87
N CYS A 273 -20.83 -2.56 16.63
CA CYS A 273 -19.72 -1.70 17.02
C CYS A 273 -18.39 -2.30 16.57
N HIS A 274 -17.64 -1.55 15.76
CA HIS A 274 -16.33 -1.94 15.26
C HIS A 274 -15.48 -0.70 14.99
N ALA A 275 -14.22 -0.71 15.43
CA ALA A 275 -13.26 0.34 15.10
C ALA A 275 -12.57 0.05 13.76
N GLY A 276 -12.72 0.95 12.78
CA GLY A 276 -12.04 0.82 11.48
C GLY A 276 -10.50 0.75 11.56
N SER A 277 -9.90 1.14 12.68
CA SER A 277 -8.46 1.03 12.96
C SER A 277 -8.01 -0.38 13.36
N SER A 278 -8.92 -1.31 13.64
CA SER A 278 -8.61 -2.60 14.27
C SER A 278 -7.55 -3.40 13.53
N MET A 279 -7.68 -3.51 12.21
CA MET A 279 -6.77 -4.29 11.38
C MET A 279 -5.38 -3.66 11.29
N SER A 280 -5.31 -2.35 11.13
CA SER A 280 -4.03 -1.64 10.98
C SER A 280 -3.21 -1.62 12.27
N VAL A 281 -3.89 -1.58 13.43
CA VAL A 281 -3.28 -1.71 14.75
C VAL A 281 -2.83 -3.16 15.00
N ALA A 282 -3.67 -4.16 14.69
CA ALA A 282 -3.30 -5.57 14.87
C ALA A 282 -2.10 -5.96 14.00
N ARG A 283 -2.09 -5.58 12.72
CA ARG A 283 -0.95 -5.81 11.82
C ARG A 283 0.29 -5.06 12.28
N TYR A 284 0.16 -3.86 12.85
CA TYR A 284 1.32 -3.14 13.35
C TYR A 284 2.09 -3.93 14.41
N GLU A 285 1.36 -4.37 15.42
CA GLU A 285 1.96 -4.95 16.62
C GLU A 285 2.40 -6.39 16.35
N CYS A 286 1.79 -7.08 15.38
CA CYS A 286 1.95 -8.53 15.25
C CYS A 286 2.47 -9.04 13.90
N GLN A 287 2.21 -8.36 12.78
CA GLN A 287 2.52 -8.93 11.45
C GLN A 287 4.02 -9.23 11.31
N GLY A 288 4.36 -10.46 10.90
CA GLY A 288 5.74 -10.88 10.66
C GLY A 288 6.58 -11.04 11.93
N GLN A 289 6.01 -10.86 13.12
CA GLN A 289 6.70 -11.16 14.38
C GLN A 289 6.48 -12.62 14.75
N THR A 290 7.40 -13.22 15.50
CA THR A 290 7.20 -14.55 16.06
C THR A 290 6.34 -14.53 17.33
N ARG A 291 6.26 -13.36 17.98
CA ARG A 291 5.47 -13.12 19.19
C ARG A 291 5.11 -11.63 19.31
N CYS A 292 3.88 -11.32 19.70
CA CYS A 292 3.41 -9.95 19.94
C CYS A 292 2.36 -9.89 21.07
N THR A 293 2.09 -8.69 21.58
CA THR A 293 1.02 -8.43 22.57
C THR A 293 0.10 -7.31 22.09
N LEU A 294 -1.20 -7.57 22.08
CA LEU A 294 -2.25 -6.61 21.73
C LEU A 294 -3.04 -6.21 22.97
N TYR A 295 -3.13 -4.91 23.25
CA TYR A 295 -3.90 -4.36 24.37
C TYR A 295 -5.26 -3.85 23.90
N ALA A 296 -6.35 -4.48 24.32
CA ALA A 296 -7.71 -4.10 23.96
C ALA A 296 -8.16 -2.88 24.78
N LYS A 297 -7.78 -1.68 24.34
CA LYS A 297 -8.11 -0.43 25.03
C LYS A 297 -8.39 0.71 24.05
N ASN A 298 -9.21 1.66 24.47
CA ASN A 298 -9.60 2.81 23.63
C ASN A 298 -8.41 3.67 23.22
N GLN A 299 -7.36 3.72 24.05
CA GLN A 299 -6.13 4.37 23.64
C GLN A 299 -5.63 3.74 22.34
N ALA A 300 -5.55 2.40 22.25
CA ALA A 300 -4.98 1.63 21.14
C ALA A 300 -5.81 1.65 19.85
N PHE A 301 -7.14 1.66 19.95
CA PHE A 301 -8.01 1.50 18.78
C PHE A 301 -8.93 2.71 18.52
N GLY A 302 -9.00 3.68 19.43
CA GLY A 302 -10.11 4.63 19.51
C GLY A 302 -11.32 4.01 20.23
N ASP A 303 -12.34 4.81 20.53
CA ASP A 303 -13.61 4.32 21.09
C ASP A 303 -14.72 4.32 20.02
N PRO A 304 -15.00 3.17 19.37
CA PRO A 304 -16.01 3.09 18.32
C PRO A 304 -17.46 3.14 18.84
N CYS A 305 -17.69 2.95 20.14
CA CYS A 305 -19.03 2.97 20.74
C CYS A 305 -18.96 3.31 22.23
N VAL A 306 -18.99 4.61 22.53
CA VAL A 306 -18.93 5.14 23.90
C VAL A 306 -20.04 4.52 24.77
N GLY A 307 -19.68 4.12 25.98
CA GLY A 307 -20.60 3.50 26.94
C GLY A 307 -20.93 2.03 26.65
N THR A 308 -20.36 1.42 25.62
CA THR A 308 -20.44 -0.03 25.38
C THR A 308 -19.10 -0.68 25.74
N PHE A 309 -19.16 -1.73 26.56
CA PHE A 309 -17.97 -2.53 26.90
C PHE A 309 -17.57 -3.40 25.71
N LYS A 310 -16.33 -3.27 25.24
CA LYS A 310 -15.84 -3.84 23.98
C LYS A 310 -14.99 -5.09 24.18
N TYR A 311 -14.58 -5.70 23.08
CA TYR A 311 -13.56 -6.75 23.02
C TYR A 311 -12.79 -6.63 21.70
N LEU A 312 -11.53 -7.06 21.72
CA LEU A 312 -10.70 -7.25 20.54
C LEU A 312 -10.76 -8.71 20.13
N LYS A 313 -11.24 -8.97 18.91
CA LYS A 313 -11.20 -10.28 18.24
C LYS A 313 -10.18 -10.23 17.11
N VAL A 314 -9.24 -11.17 17.07
CA VAL A 314 -8.18 -11.25 16.06
C VAL A 314 -8.10 -12.66 15.50
N LYS A 315 -8.11 -12.76 14.17
CA LYS A 315 -7.86 -14.01 13.45
C LYS A 315 -6.49 -13.95 12.80
N TYR A 316 -5.68 -14.99 12.98
CA TYR A 316 -4.30 -15.04 12.51
C TYR A 316 -3.89 -16.47 12.16
N GLU A 317 -2.77 -16.61 11.46
CA GLU A 317 -2.11 -17.88 11.20
C GLU A 317 -0.62 -17.75 11.48
N CYS A 318 0.02 -18.86 11.85
CA CYS A 318 1.47 -18.95 11.99
C CYS A 318 2.01 -19.61 10.73
N VAL A 319 2.88 -18.91 9.99
CA VAL A 319 3.39 -19.40 8.71
C VAL A 319 4.90 -19.35 8.68
N GLU A 320 5.49 -20.20 7.83
CA GLU A 320 6.93 -20.19 7.63
C GLU A 320 7.40 -18.82 7.09
N LYS A 321 8.57 -18.39 7.55
CA LYS A 321 9.21 -17.11 7.15
C LYS A 321 9.30 -16.95 5.62
N THR A 322 9.44 -18.05 4.90
CA THR A 322 9.49 -18.10 3.43
C THR A 322 8.17 -17.70 2.77
N VAL A 323 7.03 -17.97 3.42
CA VAL A 323 5.66 -17.68 2.97
C VAL A 323 5.29 -16.22 3.25
N LEU A 324 5.64 -15.67 4.41
CA LEU A 324 5.39 -14.25 4.73
C LEU A 324 6.30 -13.27 3.99
N CYS A 325 7.44 -13.73 3.47
CA CYS A 325 8.26 -12.92 2.58
C CYS A 325 7.59 -12.66 1.20
N ALA A 326 6.30 -12.97 1.03
CA ALA A 326 5.46 -12.58 -0.09
C ALA A 326 4.36 -11.55 0.26
N GLU A 327 4.24 -11.10 1.52
CA GLU A 327 3.17 -10.20 1.94
C GLU A 327 3.69 -8.86 2.47
N ASN A 328 2.85 -7.83 2.35
CA ASN A 328 3.16 -6.44 2.66
C ASN A 328 3.74 -6.28 4.09
N LYS A 329 4.98 -5.78 4.20
CA LYS A 329 5.65 -5.37 5.43
C LYS A 329 5.25 -3.94 5.81
N LEU A 330 4.69 -3.77 7.01
CA LEU A 330 4.34 -2.46 7.58
C LEU A 330 5.41 -2.02 8.59
N VAL A 331 6.13 -0.95 8.28
CA VAL A 331 7.18 -0.36 9.13
C VAL A 331 6.66 0.96 9.71
N ARG A 332 6.93 1.22 10.99
CA ARG A 332 6.65 2.53 11.61
C ARG A 332 7.84 3.06 12.41
N ILE A 333 8.13 4.34 12.23
CA ILE A 333 9.25 5.06 12.86
C ILE A 333 8.69 6.33 13.51
N CYS A 334 8.69 6.43 14.83
CA CYS A 334 8.18 7.61 15.53
C CYS A 334 9.00 8.87 15.24
N GLU A 335 8.38 10.05 15.27
CA GLU A 335 9.06 11.34 15.05
C GLU A 335 10.28 11.51 15.97
N GLY A 336 11.42 11.82 15.35
CA GLY A 336 12.74 11.93 15.99
C GLY A 336 13.56 10.63 15.97
N ARG A 337 12.98 9.51 15.52
CA ARG A 337 13.67 8.22 15.43
C ARG A 337 14.11 7.93 14.00
N SER A 338 15.00 6.94 13.89
CA SER A 338 15.49 6.42 12.63
C SER A 338 15.49 4.89 12.64
N GLN A 339 15.41 4.26 11.47
CA GLN A 339 15.42 2.80 11.36
C GLN A 339 15.99 2.34 10.01
N HIS A 340 16.67 1.20 10.01
CA HIS A 340 17.01 0.46 8.80
C HIS A 340 15.85 -0.47 8.40
N ILE A 341 15.43 -0.38 7.15
CA ILE A 341 14.54 -1.37 6.54
C ILE A 341 15.40 -2.26 5.68
N SER A 342 15.35 -3.58 5.92
CA SER A 342 16.14 -4.56 5.17
C SER A 342 15.30 -5.76 4.73
N CYS A 343 15.77 -6.42 3.68
CA CYS A 343 15.16 -7.60 3.06
C CYS A 343 16.20 -8.70 2.85
N PRO A 344 15.84 -9.97 3.04
CA PRO A 344 16.72 -11.09 2.75
C PRO A 344 17.01 -11.19 1.25
N ALA A 345 18.22 -11.59 0.87
CA ALA A 345 18.56 -11.87 -0.52
C ALA A 345 17.67 -13.00 -1.08
N PRO A 346 17.26 -12.97 -2.36
CA PRO A 346 17.52 -11.97 -3.40
C PRO A 346 16.47 -10.85 -3.50
N LYS A 347 15.67 -10.62 -2.45
CA LYS A 347 14.49 -9.75 -2.52
C LYS A 347 14.85 -8.27 -2.41
N LYS A 348 14.06 -7.41 -3.04
CA LYS A 348 14.16 -5.94 -3.00
C LYS A 348 12.91 -5.32 -2.35
N ILE A 349 13.10 -4.16 -1.72
CA ILE A 349 12.02 -3.38 -1.09
C ILE A 349 11.19 -2.72 -2.20
N ASP A 350 9.88 -2.96 -2.19
CA ASP A 350 8.90 -2.23 -3.00
C ASP A 350 7.95 -1.46 -2.09
N ILE A 351 8.07 -0.14 -2.01
CA ILE A 351 7.25 0.70 -1.13
C ILE A 351 5.87 0.88 -1.77
N ILE A 352 4.81 0.40 -1.12
CA ILE A 352 3.41 0.54 -1.54
C ILE A 352 2.81 1.85 -1.06
N SER A 353 3.10 2.23 0.19
CA SER A 353 2.62 3.49 0.76
C SER A 353 3.61 4.03 1.77
N ALA A 354 3.65 5.35 1.94
CA ALA A 354 4.25 5.95 3.12
C ALA A 354 3.55 7.24 3.54
N ASN A 355 3.53 7.49 4.84
CA ASN A 355 2.97 8.69 5.44
C ASN A 355 3.83 9.13 6.62
N TYR A 356 4.48 10.28 6.52
CA TYR A 356 5.00 11.00 7.68
C TYR A 356 3.91 11.92 8.21
N GLY A 357 3.41 11.65 9.41
CA GLY A 357 2.29 12.39 9.98
C GLY A 357 1.66 11.64 11.14
N ARG A 358 0.34 11.73 11.27
CA ARG A 358 -0.43 10.94 12.24
C ARG A 358 -1.81 10.65 11.69
N LEU A 359 -2.16 9.37 11.68
CA LEU A 359 -3.43 8.87 11.16
C LEU A 359 -4.28 8.15 12.19
N THR A 360 -3.70 7.89 13.37
CA THR A 360 -4.38 7.26 14.50
C THR A 360 -4.12 8.05 15.78
N GLY A 361 -4.89 7.75 16.83
CA GLY A 361 -4.80 8.43 18.13
C GLY A 361 -3.45 8.29 18.85
N GLY A 362 -3.38 8.80 20.07
CA GLY A 362 -2.14 8.88 20.86
C GLY A 362 -1.52 7.55 21.30
N HIS A 363 -2.11 6.41 20.96
CA HIS A 363 -1.52 5.10 21.25
C HIS A 363 -0.24 4.82 20.47
N LEU A 364 -0.23 5.21 19.20
CA LEU A 364 0.85 4.90 18.29
C LEU A 364 1.85 6.05 18.34
N CYS A 365 3.08 5.79 18.76
CA CYS A 365 4.09 6.82 19.02
C CYS A 365 3.56 7.90 19.99
N PRO A 366 3.52 7.61 21.31
CA PRO A 366 2.91 8.47 22.31
C PRO A 366 3.42 9.90 22.27
N GLY A 367 2.49 10.84 22.46
CA GLY A 367 2.76 12.28 22.46
C GLY A 367 1.49 13.09 22.17
N PRO A 368 1.60 14.42 22.09
CA PRO A 368 0.47 15.29 21.79
C PRO A 368 -0.24 14.90 20.48
N VAL A 369 -1.57 14.80 20.50
CA VAL A 369 -2.39 14.53 19.32
C VAL A 369 -3.46 15.60 19.21
N ARG A 370 -3.25 16.57 18.32
CA ARG A 370 -4.27 17.57 17.96
C ARG A 370 -5.08 17.14 16.75
N THR A 371 -4.51 16.31 15.88
CA THR A 371 -5.20 15.74 14.72
C THR A 371 -4.70 14.32 14.42
N THR A 372 -5.60 13.48 13.94
CA THR A 372 -5.29 12.17 13.35
C THR A 372 -5.56 12.16 11.85
N ASN A 373 -5.68 13.33 11.23
CA ASN A 373 -5.70 13.50 9.78
C ASN A 373 -4.48 14.34 9.41
N CYS A 374 -3.31 13.71 9.54
CA CYS A 374 -2.05 14.38 9.29
C CYS A 374 -1.14 13.51 8.44
N GLY A 375 -0.70 14.09 7.33
CA GLY A 375 0.23 13.47 6.40
C GLY A 375 0.96 14.53 5.60
N ALA A 376 2.28 14.40 5.52
CA ALA A 376 3.08 15.24 4.64
C ALA A 376 2.87 14.78 3.19
N ALA A 377 2.48 15.73 2.34
CA ALA A 377 2.50 15.54 0.89
C ALA A 377 3.91 15.07 0.46
N GLY A 378 3.97 14.09 -0.45
CA GLY A 378 5.24 13.51 -0.90
C GLY A 378 5.97 12.61 0.11
N SER A 379 5.33 12.19 1.21
CA SER A 379 5.92 11.22 2.15
C SER A 379 6.36 9.93 1.45
N ILE A 380 5.48 9.40 0.60
CA ILE A 380 5.72 8.20 -0.20
C ILE A 380 6.88 8.36 -1.16
N ASP A 381 6.97 9.52 -1.81
CA ASP A 381 8.03 9.88 -2.74
C ASP A 381 9.39 9.92 -2.04
N LYS A 382 9.47 10.56 -0.87
CA LYS A 382 10.70 10.64 -0.07
C LYS A 382 11.16 9.28 0.48
N VAL A 383 10.24 8.39 0.81
CA VAL A 383 10.59 7.03 1.26
C VAL A 383 11.01 6.16 0.09
N ARG A 384 10.25 6.18 -1.01
CA ARG A 384 10.58 5.45 -2.25
C ARG A 384 11.95 5.83 -2.76
N SER A 385 12.25 7.11 -2.78
CA SER A 385 13.52 7.60 -3.29
C SER A 385 14.73 7.08 -2.49
N LYS A 386 14.55 6.82 -1.19
CA LYS A 386 15.58 6.19 -0.35
C LYS A 386 15.59 4.66 -0.41
N CYS A 387 14.44 4.01 -0.58
CA CYS A 387 14.27 2.58 -0.32
C CYS A 387 13.88 1.71 -1.52
N GLN A 388 13.21 2.25 -2.52
CA GLN A 388 12.65 1.49 -3.64
C GLN A 388 13.73 0.70 -4.39
N GLY A 389 13.48 -0.59 -4.62
CA GLY A 389 14.38 -1.47 -5.36
C GLY A 389 15.69 -1.81 -4.63
N LYS A 390 15.88 -1.35 -3.38
CA LYS A 390 17.08 -1.63 -2.59
C LYS A 390 16.85 -2.85 -1.69
N ARG A 391 17.95 -3.50 -1.28
CA ARG A 391 17.92 -4.59 -0.27
C ARG A 391 17.86 -4.06 1.16
N SER A 392 18.36 -2.85 1.36
CA SER A 392 18.29 -2.13 2.62
C SER A 392 18.28 -0.63 2.37
N CYS A 393 17.66 0.12 3.28
CA CYS A 393 17.71 1.57 3.30
C CYS A 393 17.61 2.08 4.75
N PHE A 394 18.08 3.31 4.97
CA PHE A 394 17.96 4.01 6.24
C PHE A 394 16.97 5.17 6.13
N LEU A 395 16.05 5.25 7.09
CA LEU A 395 15.02 6.28 7.13
C LEU A 395 15.03 6.99 8.48
N GLN A 396 14.83 8.31 8.44
CA GLN A 396 14.72 9.16 9.62
C GLN A 396 13.36 9.87 9.57
N ALA A 397 12.55 9.69 10.60
CA ALA A 397 11.23 10.30 10.68
C ALA A 397 11.34 11.68 11.34
N THR A 398 11.71 12.71 10.58
CA THR A 398 11.90 14.07 11.10
C THR A 398 11.26 15.15 10.23
N ASN A 399 10.97 16.31 10.83
CA ASN A 399 10.41 17.46 10.12
C ASN A 399 11.39 18.04 9.10
N GLY A 400 12.70 17.92 9.34
CA GLY A 400 13.71 18.32 8.35
C GLY A 400 13.65 17.47 7.08
N GLN A 401 13.30 16.19 7.18
CA GLN A 401 13.18 15.31 6.02
C GLN A 401 11.84 15.50 5.31
N PHE A 402 10.73 15.61 6.04
CA PHE A 402 9.37 15.52 5.47
C PHE A 402 8.58 16.83 5.49
N GLY A 403 9.05 17.88 6.16
CA GLY A 403 8.23 19.03 6.57
C GLY A 403 7.41 18.72 7.83
N ASP A 404 6.75 19.73 8.40
CA ASP A 404 5.82 19.54 9.52
C ASP A 404 4.36 19.69 9.05
N PRO A 405 3.68 18.58 8.68
CA PRO A 405 2.31 18.61 8.18
C PRO A 405 1.25 18.93 9.25
N CYS A 406 1.58 18.87 10.53
CA CYS A 406 0.64 19.14 11.61
C CYS A 406 1.34 19.57 12.90
N ARG A 407 1.60 20.87 13.02
CA ARG A 407 2.26 21.47 14.19
C ARG A 407 1.51 21.13 15.49
N GLY A 408 2.27 20.76 16.52
CA GLY A 408 1.72 20.38 17.83
C GLY A 408 1.09 18.99 17.89
N THR A 409 1.17 18.20 16.81
CA THR A 409 0.88 16.77 16.83
C THR A 409 2.19 16.00 16.66
N LYS A 410 2.44 15.03 17.56
CA LYS A 410 3.56 14.10 17.45
C LYS A 410 3.37 13.24 16.21
N LYS A 411 4.35 13.10 15.34
CA LYS A 411 4.21 12.36 14.08
C LYS A 411 4.90 11.00 14.15
N TYR A 412 4.71 10.21 13.09
CA TYR A 412 5.44 9.00 12.80
C TYR A 412 5.47 8.80 11.29
N LEU A 413 6.53 8.16 10.81
CA LEU A 413 6.63 7.66 9.45
C LEU A 413 6.07 6.24 9.43
N GLU A 414 4.95 6.03 8.75
CA GLU A 414 4.37 4.71 8.49
C GLU A 414 4.61 4.34 7.03
N ILE A 415 5.08 3.12 6.78
CA ILE A 415 5.51 2.65 5.46
C ILE A 415 4.95 1.25 5.24
N LEU A 416 4.25 1.03 4.14
CA LEU A 416 3.91 -0.30 3.69
C LEU A 416 4.80 -0.67 2.51
N SER A 417 5.40 -1.86 2.50
CA SER A 417 6.27 -2.33 1.42
C SER A 417 6.08 -3.82 1.10
N VAL A 418 6.11 -4.23 -0.16
CA VAL A 418 6.24 -5.64 -0.56
C VAL A 418 7.71 -6.00 -0.74
N LEU A 419 8.01 -7.30 -0.70
CA LEU A 419 9.30 -7.84 -1.09
C LEU A 419 9.20 -8.47 -2.48
N THR A 420 9.86 -7.90 -3.48
CA THR A 420 9.82 -8.41 -4.86
C THR A 420 11.05 -9.28 -5.17
N LYS A 421 10.87 -10.35 -5.94
CA LYS A 421 11.99 -11.08 -6.56
C LYS A 421 12.52 -10.26 -7.74
N GLN A 422 13.83 -10.24 -7.93
CA GLN A 422 14.47 -9.61 -9.08
C GLN A 422 14.24 -10.49 -10.32
N ASN A 423 13.49 -9.99 -11.32
CA ASN A 423 13.52 -10.61 -12.65
C ASN A 423 14.89 -10.34 -13.29
N PHE A 424 15.46 -11.38 -13.89
CA PHE A 424 16.75 -11.38 -14.58
C PHE A 424 16.77 -10.32 -15.68
N ASP A 425 17.92 -9.66 -15.83
CA ASP A 425 18.24 -8.77 -16.95
C ASP A 425 17.99 -9.48 -18.29
N LEU A 426 16.94 -9.10 -19.01
CA LEU A 426 16.94 -9.20 -20.47
C LEU A 426 17.58 -7.90 -20.98
N LYS A 427 18.87 -8.01 -21.29
CA LYS A 427 19.62 -6.99 -22.02
C LYS A 427 18.83 -6.56 -23.25
N ILE A 428 18.48 -5.29 -23.32
CA ILE A 428 18.19 -4.61 -24.58
C ILE A 428 19.51 -4.55 -25.34
N THR A 429 19.76 -5.53 -26.22
CA THR A 429 20.71 -5.34 -27.33
C THR A 429 19.96 -4.70 -28.49
N ARG A 430 20.30 -3.43 -28.70
CA ARG A 430 20.39 -2.64 -29.96
C ARG A 430 19.58 -3.14 -31.17
N GLY A 431 18.85 -2.18 -31.74
CA GLY A 431 18.00 -2.33 -32.91
C GLY A 431 18.63 -2.97 -34.13
N VAL A 432 17.74 -3.54 -34.94
CA VAL A 432 17.95 -3.78 -36.36
C VAL A 432 16.76 -3.15 -37.07
N SER A 433 17.05 -2.07 -37.79
CA SER A 433 16.19 -1.49 -38.81
C SER A 433 16.09 -2.49 -39.96
N PHE A 434 14.88 -2.86 -40.36
CA PHE A 434 14.66 -3.48 -41.67
C PHE A 434 14.25 -2.40 -42.65
N HIS A 435 15.24 -1.85 -43.37
CA HIS A 435 15.02 -1.35 -44.73
C HIS A 435 15.08 -2.52 -45.71
N GLY A 436 14.19 -2.46 -46.70
CA GLY A 436 13.74 -3.58 -47.52
C GLY A 436 14.73 -4.20 -48.51
N LYS A 437 14.21 -5.22 -49.20
CA LYS A 437 14.31 -5.42 -50.64
C LYS A 437 12.94 -5.84 -51.16
#